data_AF-A0A660M6J6-F1
#
_entry.id   AF-A0A660M6J6-F1
#
_cell.length_a   1.000
_cell.length_b   1.000
_cell.length_c   1.000
_cell.angle_alpha   90.00
_cell.angle_beta   90.00
_cell.angle_gamma   90.00
#
_symmetry.space_group_name_H-M   'P 1'
#
loop_
_entity.id
_entity.type
_entity.pdbx_description
1 polymer ?
#
loop_
_entity_poly.entity_id
_entity_poly.type
_entity_poly.pdbx_seq_one_letter_code
_entity_poly.pdbx_strand_id
1 'polypeptide(L)'
;EPENYRIWVELDRTKDGIFSTTTEIVGVLKKTDSITLHAKDLEIREIIFNDKRLKFEINGDELKIFSPKESKFEIGKKISFRIYASGKITPAMHGLYPCYYNENGEKK
;
A
#
# COMPACT_ATOMS: atom_id res chain seq x y z
N GLU A 1 9.93 -12.40 0.90
CA GLU A 1 9.57 -12.81 -0.46
C GLU A 1 8.07 -12.93 -0.53
N PRO A 2 7.40 -12.03 -1.26
CA PRO A 2 5.96 -12.05 -1.40
C PRO A 2 5.51 -13.24 -2.25
N GLU A 3 4.40 -13.86 -1.87
CA GLU A 3 3.76 -14.95 -2.62
C GLU A 3 2.43 -14.52 -3.22
N ASN A 4 1.67 -13.67 -2.51
CA ASN A 4 0.37 -13.20 -2.96
C ASN A 4 0.09 -11.78 -2.46
N TYR A 5 -0.65 -11.04 -3.29
CA TYR A 5 -1.19 -9.73 -2.98
C TYR A 5 -2.70 -9.75 -3.16
N ARG A 6 -3.42 -9.20 -2.20
CA ARG A 6 -4.83 -8.80 -2.38
C ARG A 6 -4.90 -7.29 -2.21
N ILE A 7 -5.40 -6.62 -3.25
CA ILE A 7 -5.45 -5.17 -3.30
C ILE A 7 -6.90 -4.77 -3.50
N TRP A 8 -7.43 -4.01 -2.55
CA TRP A 8 -8.72 -3.33 -2.66
C TRP A 8 -8.44 -1.86 -2.91
N VAL A 9 -9.11 -1.31 -3.93
CA VAL A 9 -9.00 0.12 -4.29
C VAL A 9 -10.38 0.73 -4.15
N GLU A 10 -10.47 1.76 -3.32
CA GLU A 10 -11.69 2.52 -3.06
C GLU A 10 -11.60 3.86 -3.81
N LEU A 11 -12.61 4.12 -4.64
CA LEU A 11 -12.67 5.25 -5.57
C LEU A 11 -13.81 6.23 -5.25
N ASP A 12 -14.40 6.12 -4.07
CA ASP A 12 -15.56 6.91 -3.65
C ASP A 12 -15.26 8.43 -3.57
N ARG A 13 -13.97 8.78 -3.43
CA ARG A 13 -13.46 10.16 -3.38
C ARG A 13 -12.70 10.59 -4.64
N THR A 14 -12.97 9.93 -5.77
CA THR A 14 -12.39 10.29 -7.08
C THR A 14 -12.65 11.74 -7.47
N LYS A 15 -13.80 12.32 -7.08
CA LYS A 15 -14.12 13.75 -7.29
C LYS A 15 -13.17 14.69 -6.54
N ASP A 16 -12.67 14.26 -5.39
CA ASP A 16 -11.64 14.99 -4.62
C ASP A 16 -10.22 14.69 -5.15
N GLY A 17 -10.10 13.86 -6.19
CA GLY A 17 -8.83 13.37 -6.71
C GLY A 17 -8.11 12.43 -5.74
N ILE A 18 -8.83 11.73 -4.86
CA ILE A 18 -8.25 10.84 -3.84
C ILE A 18 -8.73 9.41 -4.05
N PHE A 19 -7.83 8.45 -3.88
CA PHE A 19 -8.15 7.04 -3.75
C PHE A 19 -7.60 6.50 -2.44
N SER A 20 -8.23 5.44 -1.93
CA SER A 20 -7.72 4.66 -0.80
C SER A 20 -7.39 3.25 -1.24
N THR A 21 -6.40 2.64 -0.60
CA THR A 21 -6.09 1.22 -0.82
C THR A 21 -5.98 0.47 0.50
N THR A 22 -6.45 -0.77 0.47
CA THR A 22 -6.06 -1.80 1.44
C THR A 22 -5.26 -2.83 0.66
N THR A 23 -4.04 -3.11 1.09
CA THR A 23 -3.15 -4.09 0.47
C THR A 23 -2.78 -5.13 1.50
N GLU A 24 -3.25 -6.37 1.31
CA GLU A 24 -2.80 -7.51 2.09
C GLU A 24 -1.67 -8.23 1.34
N ILE A 25 -0.55 -8.42 2.03
CA ILE A 25 0.64 -9.07 1.49
C ILE A 25 0.88 -10.35 2.27
N VAL A 26 0.91 -11.48 1.56
CA VAL A 26 1.26 -12.78 2.12
C VAL A 26 2.60 -13.21 1.55
N GLY A 27 3.52 -13.67 2.40
CA GLY A 27 4.82 -14.15 1.93
C GLY A 27 5.71 -14.72 3.02
N VAL A 28 6.91 -15.15 2.63
CA VAL A 28 7.91 -15.75 3.51
C VAL A 28 8.96 -14.71 3.89
N LEU A 29 9.20 -14.55 5.20
CA LEU A 29 10.21 -13.64 5.72
C LEU A 29 11.63 -14.07 5.35
N LYS A 30 12.44 -13.11 4.89
CA LYS A 30 13.86 -13.31 4.57
C LYS A 30 14.81 -12.54 5.49
N LYS A 31 14.27 -11.64 6.32
CA LYS A 31 14.99 -10.82 7.30
C LYS A 31 14.16 -10.75 8.59
N THR A 32 14.83 -10.55 9.72
CA THR A 32 14.21 -10.48 11.06
C THR A 32 13.86 -9.07 11.51
N ASP A 33 14.54 -8.06 10.98
CA ASP A 33 14.50 -6.72 11.56
C ASP A 33 13.49 -5.81 10.87
N SER A 34 13.35 -5.95 9.56
CA SER A 34 12.44 -5.16 8.76
C SER A 34 12.07 -5.81 7.44
N ILE A 35 10.94 -5.35 6.89
CA ILE A 35 10.51 -5.60 5.52
C ILE A 35 10.59 -4.27 4.78
N THR A 36 11.15 -4.29 3.58
CA THR A 36 11.25 -3.12 2.71
C THR A 36 10.38 -3.34 1.48
N LEU A 37 9.57 -2.35 1.12
CA LEU A 37 8.66 -2.35 -0.03
C LEU A 37 8.78 -1.02 -0.78
N HIS A 38 8.31 -0.99 -2.02
CA HIS A 38 8.13 0.26 -2.75
C HIS A 38 6.81 0.93 -2.37
N ALA A 39 6.85 2.22 -2.10
CA ALA A 39 5.68 3.07 -1.93
C ALA A 39 6.00 4.47 -2.45
N LYS A 40 5.40 4.84 -3.59
CA LYS A 40 5.62 6.12 -4.26
C LYS A 40 4.33 6.91 -4.31
N ASP A 41 4.38 8.17 -3.93
CA ASP A 41 3.25 9.11 -3.93
C ASP A 41 2.01 8.57 -3.15
N LEU A 42 2.27 7.74 -2.13
CA LEU A 42 1.27 7.18 -1.23
C LEU A 42 1.47 7.69 0.20
N GLU A 43 0.36 8.07 0.82
CA GLU A 43 0.28 8.29 2.26
C GLU A 43 -0.07 6.96 2.94
N ILE A 44 0.88 6.39 3.68
CA ILE A 44 0.65 5.18 4.47
C ILE A 44 0.00 5.58 5.80
N ARG A 45 -1.26 5.16 6.01
CA ARG A 45 -2.05 5.50 7.21
C ARG A 45 -1.75 4.54 8.36
N GLU A 46 -1.79 3.24 8.08
CA GLU A 46 -1.45 2.22 9.08
C GLU A 46 -1.02 0.90 8.42
N ILE A 47 -0.28 0.10 9.18
CA ILE A 47 0.11 -1.26 8.81
C ILE A 47 -0.26 -2.20 9.95
N ILE A 48 -1.04 -3.23 9.66
CA ILE A 48 -1.58 -4.17 10.66
C ILE A 48 -1.01 -5.56 10.44
N PHE A 49 -0.45 -6.15 11.51
CA PHE A 49 0.05 -7.51 11.57
C PHE A 49 -0.44 -8.17 12.87
N ASN A 50 -1.17 -9.29 12.77
CA ASN A 50 -1.80 -9.96 13.91
C ASN A 50 -2.55 -8.99 14.85
N ASP A 51 -3.43 -8.18 14.27
CA ASP A 51 -4.24 -7.16 14.95
C ASP A 51 -3.44 -6.06 15.67
N LYS A 52 -2.13 -5.95 15.42
CA LYS A 52 -1.25 -4.92 15.98
C LYS A 52 -0.74 -3.98 14.89
N ARG A 53 -0.66 -2.69 15.23
CA ARG A 53 -0.03 -1.67 14.39
C ARG A 53 1.50 -1.83 14.38
N LEU A 54 2.07 -1.93 13.19
CA LEU A 54 3.51 -1.93 12.99
C LEU A 54 4.03 -0.51 12.83
N LYS A 55 5.26 -0.30 13.30
CA LYS A 55 6.01 0.93 13.00
C LYS A 55 6.55 0.85 11.58
N PHE A 56 6.59 1.99 10.92
CA PHE A 56 7.18 2.12 9.59
C PHE A 56 7.82 3.49 9.39
N GLU A 57 8.70 3.56 8.40
CA GLU A 57 9.35 4.78 7.91
C GLU A 57 9.26 4.81 6.39
N ILE A 58 9.18 6.01 5.82
CA ILE A 58 9.21 6.24 4.37
C ILE A 58 10.44 7.08 4.06
N ASN A 59 11.24 6.65 3.10
CA ASN A 59 12.40 7.39 2.59
C ASN A 59 12.40 7.35 1.06
N GLY A 60 12.02 8.46 0.43
CA GLY A 60 11.76 8.49 -1.00
C GLY A 60 10.65 7.49 -1.38
N ASP A 61 10.94 6.62 -2.33
CA ASP A 61 9.99 5.60 -2.82
C ASP A 61 10.06 4.29 -1.99
N GLU A 62 10.76 4.28 -0.86
CA GLU A 62 10.98 3.10 -0.01
C GLU A 62 10.15 3.17 1.28
N LEU A 63 9.32 2.16 1.52
CA LEU A 63 8.61 1.90 2.77
C LEU A 63 9.34 0.82 3.56
N LYS A 64 9.82 1.16 4.74
CA LYS A 64 10.45 0.23 5.69
C LYS A 64 9.51 -0.06 6.85
N ILE A 65 9.16 -1.32 7.04
CA ILE A 65 8.27 -1.81 8.09
C ILE A 65 9.10 -2.55 9.13
N PHE A 66 9.02 -2.14 10.39
CA PHE A 66 9.82 -2.71 11.47
C PHE A 66 9.16 -3.93 12.10
N SER A 67 10.00 -4.92 12.42
CA SER A 67 9.63 -6.08 13.21
C SER A 67 9.06 -5.66 14.57
N PRO A 68 7.88 -6.14 14.98
CA PRO A 68 7.28 -5.75 16.26
C PRO A 68 8.04 -6.40 17.42
N LYS A 69 8.16 -5.67 18.54
CA LYS A 69 8.95 -6.12 19.70
C LYS A 69 8.42 -7.43 20.32
N GLU A 70 7.10 -7.58 20.34
CA GLU A 70 6.40 -8.69 21.02
C GLU A 70 6.22 -9.94 20.15
N SER A 71 6.33 -9.81 18.82
CA SER A 71 6.12 -10.90 17.87
C SER A 71 7.08 -10.77 16.70
N LYS A 72 8.37 -10.88 17.00
CA LYS A 72 9.47 -10.68 16.05
C LYS A 72 9.26 -11.48 14.76
N PHE A 73 9.68 -10.89 13.65
CA PHE A 73 9.82 -11.59 12.38
C PHE A 73 10.88 -12.68 12.50
N GLU A 74 10.53 -13.87 12.01
CA GLU A 74 11.37 -15.06 11.99
C GLU A 74 11.62 -15.45 10.54
N ILE A 75 12.88 -15.68 10.16
CA ILE A 75 13.24 -16.09 8.80
C ILE A 75 12.57 -17.42 8.46
N GLY A 76 12.07 -17.55 7.22
CA GLY A 76 11.39 -18.76 6.75
C GLY A 76 9.92 -18.85 7.18
N LYS A 77 9.47 -18.00 8.10
CA LYS A 77 8.06 -17.95 8.51
C LYS A 77 7.20 -17.26 7.48
N LYS A 78 6.07 -17.88 7.15
CA LYS A 78 5.02 -17.28 6.34
C LYS A 78 4.19 -16.30 7.19
N ILE A 79 4.00 -15.10 6.68
CA ILE A 79 3.25 -14.03 7.35
C ILE A 79 2.21 -13.41 6.42
N SER A 80 1.21 -12.76 7.00
CA SER A 80 0.25 -11.89 6.32
C SER A 80 0.14 -10.58 7.09
N PHE A 81 0.22 -9.45 6.41
CA PHE A 81 -0.03 -8.14 6.99
C PHE A 81 -0.79 -7.25 6.00
N ARG A 82 -1.48 -6.23 6.53
CA ARG A 82 -2.27 -5.28 5.74
C ARG A 82 -1.67 -3.90 5.81
N ILE A 83 -1.61 -3.22 4.68
CA ILE A 83 -1.24 -1.81 4.55
C ILE A 83 -2.49 -1.05 4.15
N TYR A 84 -2.79 0.02 4.87
CA TYR A 84 -3.84 0.96 4.54
C TYR A 84 -3.17 2.25 4.07
N ALA A 85 -3.48 2.66 2.85
CA ALA A 85 -2.89 3.84 2.25
C ALA A 85 -3.94 4.70 1.55
N SER A 86 -3.52 5.89 1.15
CA SER A 86 -4.24 6.78 0.25
C SER A 86 -3.28 7.43 -0.72
N GLY A 87 -3.77 7.84 -1.87
CA GLY A 87 -2.99 8.56 -2.87
C GLY A 87 -3.84 9.56 -3.64
N LYS A 88 -3.15 10.40 -4.42
CA LYS A 88 -3.79 11.37 -5.31
C LYS A 88 -3.89 10.80 -6.72
N ILE A 89 -5.05 11.00 -7.34
CA ILE A 89 -5.29 10.72 -8.75
C ILE A 89 -4.76 11.92 -9.54
N THR A 90 -3.73 11.71 -10.35
CA THR A 90 -3.05 12.79 -11.11
C THR A 90 -3.14 12.54 -12.61
N PRO A 91 -3.11 13.57 -13.46
CA PRO A 91 -3.14 13.41 -14.92
C PRO A 91 -1.76 13.04 -15.51
N ALA A 92 -0.79 12.62 -14.69
CA ALA A 92 0.58 12.36 -15.11
C ALA A 92 0.75 11.09 -15.98
N MET A 93 -0.35 10.41 -16.32
CA MET A 93 -0.38 9.21 -17.17
C MET A 93 0.49 8.04 -16.65
N HIS A 94 0.73 7.99 -15.34
CA HIS A 94 1.37 6.87 -14.66
C HIS A 94 0.67 6.59 -13.32
N GLY A 95 0.77 5.35 -12.82
CA GLY A 95 0.09 4.94 -11.60
C GLY A 95 -1.43 4.86 -11.78
N LEU A 96 -2.18 5.32 -10.78
CA LEU A 96 -3.64 5.49 -10.88
C LEU A 96 -3.95 6.91 -11.37
N TYR A 97 -4.46 7.02 -12.60
CA TYR A 97 -4.71 8.30 -13.26
C TYR A 97 -6.11 8.33 -13.90
N PRO A 98 -6.70 9.51 -14.10
CA PRO A 98 -8.02 9.65 -14.69
C PRO A 98 -7.94 9.49 -16.22
N CYS A 99 -8.96 8.89 -16.81
CA CYS A 99 -9.16 8.85 -18.25
C CYS A 99 -10.36 9.75 -18.60
N TYR A 100 -10.16 10.68 -19.54
CA TYR A 100 -11.20 11.60 -19.96
C TYR A 100 -11.71 11.22 -21.35
N TYR A 101 -13.03 11.29 -21.55
CA TYR A 101 -13.66 11.06 -22.85
C TYR A 101 -14.81 12.04 -23.10
N ASN A 102 -15.22 12.17 -24.36
CA ASN A 102 -16.40 12.96 -24.71
C ASN A 102 -17.54 12.00 -25.04
N GLU A 103 -18.69 12.19 -24.42
CA GLU A 103 -19.94 11.51 -24.77
C GLU A 103 -20.98 12.57 -25.13
N ASN A 104 -21.47 12.54 -26.38
CA ASN A 104 -22.46 13.51 -26.91
C ASN A 104 -22.05 14.99 -26.77
N GLY A 105 -20.75 15.29 -26.83
CA GLY A 105 -20.21 16.66 -26.72
C GLY A 105 -19.95 17.13 -25.29
N GLU A 106 -20.28 16.32 -24.27
CA GLU A 106 -19.94 16.58 -22.87
C GLU A 106 -18.67 15.82 -22.47
N LYS A 107 -17.77 16.51 -21.75
CA LYS A 107 -16.56 15.91 -21.16
C LYS A 107 -16.95 15.06 -19.94
N LYS A 108 -16.44 13.83 -19.90
CA LYS A 108 -16.54 12.90 -18.78
C LYS A 108 -15.16 12.45 -18.31
#